data_AF-A0A7Y5ABW7-F1
#
_entry.id   AF-A0A7Y5ABW7-F1
#
_cell.length_a   1.000
_cell.length_b   1.000
_cell.length_c   1.000
_cell.angle_alpha   90.00
_cell.angle_beta   90.00
_cell.angle_gamma   90.00
#
_symmetry.space_group_name_H-M   'P 1'
#
loop_
_entity.id
_entity.type
_entity.pdbx_description
1 polymer ?
#
loop_
_entity_poly.entity_id
_entity_poly.type
_entity_poly.pdbx_seq_one_letter_code
_entity_poly.pdbx_strand_id
1 'polypeptide(L)'
;MATIWLFNTASCSGHKPAIGGQLIDLTKNTLQLRNPWVSDSVFMAKLYCAMNIFLMLGFYPYLFDSEFFEYFISDPALTIGFVLMPFTFSPFLIYRIYFIKSLSSFCLNRSTQKIYYQRLSKLIIFDWNNTGGGVFKRTEYGGSSFSTSYALAFAPRREDGTLHQKDCLWIDSNEPTEPGVRHVAEVWEYLRHFMDHGPDKLPPPSEPNWWHKPLHAICLTPAEAWRHYAPWRTGEPGEMQGKKNWQLPFWAVLFPYNLTLAICWYGLCRLFNIRAAAPPQAAFEEAPVIQPGKRKRK
;
A
#
# COMPACT_ATOMS: atom_id res chain seq x y z
N MET A 1 -5.14 -16.97 7.81
CA MET A 1 -5.08 -15.62 8.42
C MET A 1 -5.82 -15.70 9.74
N ALA A 2 -5.26 -15.17 10.82
CA ALA A 2 -5.92 -15.15 12.13
C ALA A 2 -5.71 -13.80 12.80
N THR A 3 -6.74 -13.31 13.48
CA THR A 3 -6.68 -12.05 14.24
C THR A 3 -6.90 -12.35 15.71
N ILE A 4 -6.02 -11.84 16.55
CA ILE A 4 -6.16 -11.88 18.01
C ILE A 4 -6.51 -10.46 18.45
N TRP A 5 -7.73 -10.24 18.90
CA TRP A 5 -8.21 -8.94 19.37
C TRP A 5 -7.65 -8.67 20.77
N LEU A 6 -6.87 -7.61 20.91
CA LEU A 6 -6.12 -7.31 22.14
C LEU A 6 -6.30 -5.87 22.60
N PHE A 7 -6.59 -4.95 21.69
CA PHE A 7 -6.53 -3.52 21.96
C PHE A 7 -7.93 -2.91 21.98
N ASN A 8 -8.11 -1.94 22.88
CA ASN A 8 -9.30 -1.13 23.00
C ASN A 8 -8.87 0.34 23.04
N THR A 9 -9.72 1.24 22.56
CA THR A 9 -9.45 2.68 22.52
C THR A 9 -9.37 3.29 23.92
N ALA A 10 -10.05 2.71 24.90
CA ALA A 10 -10.03 3.18 26.28
C ALA A 10 -8.81 2.70 27.11
N SER A 11 -8.03 1.72 26.61
CA SER A 11 -6.97 1.09 27.38
C SER A 11 -5.60 1.30 26.73
N CYS A 12 -4.63 1.76 27.51
CA CYS A 12 -3.23 1.81 27.09
C CYS A 12 -2.64 0.39 27.09
N SER A 13 -1.95 0.03 26.01
CA SER A 13 -1.22 -1.24 25.88
C SER A 13 0.11 -1.29 26.64
N GLY A 14 0.56 -0.17 27.22
CA GLY A 14 1.84 -0.06 27.93
C GLY A 14 3.06 0.11 27.03
N HIS A 15 2.86 0.13 25.70
CA HIS A 15 3.93 0.38 24.73
C HIS A 15 4.01 1.86 24.36
N LYS A 16 5.20 2.32 23.94
CA LYS A 16 5.38 3.70 23.47
C LYS A 16 4.78 3.84 22.06
N PRO A 17 4.07 4.93 21.75
CA PRO A 17 3.54 5.16 20.40
C PRO A 17 4.70 5.27 19.40
N ALA A 18 4.62 4.57 18.28
CA ALA A 18 5.54 4.73 17.16
C ALA A 18 4.88 4.28 15.85
N ILE A 19 5.14 5.02 14.78
CA ILE A 19 4.69 4.68 13.43
C ILE A 19 5.84 4.90 12.45
N GLY A 20 5.96 4.03 11.46
CA GLY A 20 6.96 4.16 10.41
C GLY A 20 6.32 4.41 9.06
N GLY A 21 6.64 3.54 8.10
CA GLY A 21 6.25 3.70 6.71
C GLY A 21 4.75 3.74 6.45
N GLN A 22 3.89 3.39 7.40
CA GLN A 22 2.43 3.33 7.25
C GLN A 22 1.79 4.71 7.10
N LEU A 23 2.40 5.76 7.66
CA LEU A 23 1.87 7.12 7.61
C LEU A 23 2.06 7.73 6.21
N ILE A 24 1.01 8.36 5.68
CA ILE A 24 1.06 9.14 4.42
C ILE A 24 1.14 10.62 4.72
N ASP A 25 0.23 11.10 5.57
CA ASP A 25 0.06 12.52 5.86
C ASP A 25 -0.50 12.70 7.28
N LEU A 26 -0.13 13.79 7.93
CA LEU A 26 -0.55 14.13 9.28
C LEU A 26 -0.85 15.62 9.36
N THR A 27 -2.09 15.94 9.70
CA THR A 27 -2.56 17.31 9.95
C THR A 27 -3.04 17.46 11.39
N LYS A 28 -3.51 18.66 11.75
CA LYS A 28 -4.09 18.93 13.08
C LYS A 28 -5.26 18.01 13.42
N ASN A 29 -6.10 17.70 12.44
CA ASN A 29 -7.36 16.97 12.65
C ASN A 29 -7.42 15.61 11.95
N THR A 30 -6.56 15.38 10.94
CA THR A 30 -6.58 14.14 10.15
C THR A 30 -5.23 13.43 10.15
N LEU A 31 -5.28 12.10 10.24
CA LEU A 31 -4.14 11.21 10.08
C LEU A 31 -4.46 10.25 8.95
N GLN A 32 -3.62 10.22 7.92
CA GLN A 32 -3.79 9.36 6.76
C GLN A 32 -2.82 8.18 6.80
N LEU A 33 -3.36 6.98 6.71
CA LEU A 33 -2.62 5.72 6.68
C LEU A 33 -2.66 5.11 5.28
N ARG A 34 -1.54 4.50 4.89
CA ARG A 34 -1.46 3.76 3.65
C ARG A 34 -2.32 2.51 3.74
N ASN A 35 -3.03 2.26 2.64
CA ASN A 35 -3.78 1.03 2.46
C ASN A 35 -2.86 -0.06 1.92
N PRO A 36 -2.60 -1.15 2.67
CA PRO A 36 -1.69 -2.20 2.23
C PRO A 36 -2.13 -2.90 0.93
N TRP A 37 -3.45 -2.95 0.65
CA TRP A 37 -3.96 -3.50 -0.61
C TRP A 37 -3.52 -2.69 -1.83
N VAL A 38 -3.33 -1.38 -1.67
CA VAL A 38 -2.81 -0.52 -2.74
C VAL A 38 -1.33 -0.80 -2.94
N SER A 39 -0.53 -0.88 -1.87
CA SER A 39 0.91 -1.21 -1.95
C SER A 39 1.15 -2.57 -2.62
N ASP A 40 0.41 -3.60 -2.20
CA ASP A 40 0.47 -4.94 -2.80
C ASP A 40 0.06 -4.91 -4.28
N SER A 41 -0.99 -4.17 -4.61
CA SER A 41 -1.44 -4.05 -6.00
C SER A 41 -0.44 -3.28 -6.88
N VAL A 42 0.25 -2.26 -6.35
CA VAL A 42 1.34 -1.57 -7.06
C VAL A 42 2.49 -2.53 -7.35
N PHE A 43 2.91 -3.32 -6.36
CA PHE A 43 3.94 -4.33 -6.54
C PHE A 43 3.57 -5.36 -7.62
N MET A 44 2.39 -5.96 -7.48
CA MET A 44 1.91 -6.99 -8.41
C MET A 44 1.68 -6.43 -9.82
N ALA A 45 1.17 -5.21 -9.95
CA ALA A 45 1.01 -4.56 -11.25
C ALA A 45 2.35 -4.32 -11.95
N LYS A 46 3.38 -3.87 -11.21
CA LYS A 46 4.75 -3.75 -11.75
C LYS A 46 5.29 -5.11 -12.21
N LEU A 47 5.06 -6.16 -11.44
CA LEU A 47 5.48 -7.52 -11.78
C LEU A 47 4.79 -8.03 -13.06
N TYR A 48 3.46 -7.91 -13.16
CA TYR A 48 2.73 -8.33 -14.36
C TYR A 48 3.07 -7.48 -15.58
N CYS A 49 3.31 -6.18 -15.39
CA CYS A 49 3.84 -5.32 -16.45
C CYS A 49 5.20 -5.83 -16.95
N ALA A 50 6.13 -6.14 -16.03
CA ALA A 50 7.43 -6.70 -16.38
C ALA A 50 7.30 -8.04 -17.13
N MET A 51 6.43 -8.94 -16.65
CA MET A 51 6.18 -10.22 -17.31
C MET A 51 5.65 -10.05 -18.73
N ASN A 52 4.68 -9.15 -18.96
CA ASN A 52 4.20 -8.87 -20.31
C ASN A 52 5.33 -8.33 -21.21
N ILE A 53 6.17 -7.41 -20.71
CA ILE A 53 7.32 -6.88 -21.46
C ILE A 53 8.32 -7.98 -21.81
N PHE A 54 8.65 -8.85 -20.87
CA PHE A 54 9.56 -9.98 -21.12
C PHE A 54 9.00 -10.95 -22.15
N LEU A 55 7.70 -11.26 -22.09
CA LEU A 55 7.07 -12.08 -23.11
C LEU A 55 7.08 -11.36 -24.46
N MET A 56 6.86 -10.05 -24.54
CA MET A 56 6.96 -9.32 -25.80
C MET A 56 8.37 -9.43 -26.40
N LEU A 57 9.41 -9.21 -25.58
CA LEU A 57 10.80 -9.34 -26.00
C LEU A 57 11.16 -10.76 -26.44
N GLY A 58 10.55 -11.78 -25.83
CA GLY A 58 10.78 -13.18 -26.19
C GLY A 58 10.01 -13.62 -27.44
N PHE A 59 8.73 -13.24 -27.57
CA PHE A 59 7.86 -13.71 -28.64
C PHE A 59 7.98 -12.85 -29.91
N TYR A 60 7.90 -11.52 -29.80
CA TYR A 60 7.79 -10.68 -31.01
C TYR A 60 8.96 -10.76 -32.00
N PRO A 61 10.22 -11.06 -31.62
CA PRO A 61 11.27 -11.29 -32.61
C PRO A 61 10.94 -12.40 -33.61
N TYR A 62 10.27 -13.48 -33.17
CA TYR A 62 9.89 -14.58 -34.07
C TYR A 62 8.85 -14.18 -35.13
N LEU A 63 8.05 -13.13 -34.87
CA LEU A 63 7.11 -12.61 -35.89
C LEU A 63 7.83 -12.01 -37.10
N PHE A 64 9.10 -11.63 -36.94
CA PHE A 64 9.92 -11.01 -37.98
C PHE A 64 11.03 -11.93 -38.47
N ASP A 65 11.08 -13.17 -37.97
CA ASP A 65 12.04 -14.18 -38.41
C ASP A 65 11.57 -14.81 -39.72
N SER A 66 12.43 -14.81 -40.74
CA SER A 66 12.15 -15.38 -42.06
C SER A 66 11.72 -16.84 -42.02
N GLU A 67 12.19 -17.62 -41.04
CA GLU A 67 11.81 -19.03 -40.90
C GLU A 67 10.35 -19.22 -40.49
N PHE A 68 9.81 -18.31 -39.67
CA PHE A 68 8.45 -18.41 -39.12
C PHE A 68 7.43 -17.55 -39.87
N PHE A 69 7.90 -16.55 -40.63
CA PHE A 69 7.07 -15.57 -41.30
C PHE A 69 6.06 -16.18 -42.28
N GLU A 70 6.47 -17.18 -43.07
CA GLU A 70 5.56 -17.86 -44.01
C GLU A 70 4.43 -18.60 -43.29
N TYR A 71 4.73 -19.23 -42.14
CA TYR A 71 3.72 -19.90 -41.32
C TYR A 71 2.68 -18.91 -40.77
N PHE A 72 3.12 -17.75 -40.29
CA PHE A 72 2.22 -16.70 -39.80
C PHE A 72 1.33 -16.10 -40.89
N ILE A 73 1.86 -15.91 -42.10
CA ILE A 73 1.05 -15.45 -43.24
C ILE A 73 0.01 -16.50 -43.62
N SER A 74 0.38 -17.79 -43.59
CA SER A 74 -0.50 -18.87 -44.01
C SER A 74 -1.63 -19.19 -43.04
N ASP A 75 -1.44 -18.96 -41.73
CA ASP A 75 -2.42 -19.23 -40.68
C ASP A 75 -2.71 -17.98 -39.82
N PRO A 76 -3.82 -17.27 -40.10
CA PRO A 76 -4.25 -16.13 -39.32
C PRO A 76 -4.53 -16.45 -37.84
N ALA A 77 -4.98 -17.66 -37.51
CA ALA A 77 -5.27 -18.04 -36.13
C ALA A 77 -3.98 -18.18 -35.31
N LEU A 78 -2.95 -18.79 -35.90
CA LEU A 78 -1.61 -18.87 -35.33
C LEU A 78 -1.04 -17.46 -35.07
N THR A 79 -1.16 -16.57 -36.05
CA THR A 79 -0.68 -15.18 -35.93
C THR A 79 -1.39 -14.41 -34.82
N ILE A 80 -2.72 -14.49 -34.75
CA ILE A 80 -3.49 -13.85 -33.67
C ILE A 80 -3.06 -14.41 -32.30
N GLY A 81 -2.93 -15.73 -32.19
CA GLY A 81 -2.49 -16.38 -30.96
C GLY A 81 -1.14 -15.87 -30.50
N PHE A 82 -0.18 -15.78 -31.42
CA PHE A 82 1.19 -15.36 -31.13
C PHE A 82 1.31 -13.87 -30.77
N VAL A 83 0.53 -13.00 -31.45
CA VAL A 83 0.47 -11.57 -31.14
C VAL A 83 -0.13 -11.31 -29.75
N LEU A 84 -1.13 -12.11 -29.35
CA LEU A 84 -1.82 -11.97 -28.07
C LEU A 84 -1.10 -12.67 -26.91
N MET A 85 -0.27 -13.69 -27.18
CA MET A 85 0.39 -14.50 -26.16
C MET A 85 1.17 -13.68 -25.11
N PRO A 86 1.90 -12.61 -25.47
CA PRO A 86 2.58 -11.79 -24.47
C PRO A 86 1.66 -11.09 -23.47
N PHE A 87 0.37 -10.95 -23.78
CA PHE A 87 -0.61 -10.29 -22.93
C PHE A 87 -1.31 -11.24 -21.96
N THR A 88 -0.84 -12.47 -21.79
CA THR A 88 -1.42 -13.47 -20.87
C THR A 88 -1.60 -12.93 -19.44
N PHE A 89 -0.72 -12.03 -18.97
CA PHE A 89 -0.82 -11.44 -17.63
C PHE A 89 -1.62 -10.13 -17.58
N SER A 90 -2.11 -9.63 -18.71
CA SER A 90 -2.88 -8.38 -18.79
C SER A 90 -4.16 -8.38 -17.98
N PRO A 91 -4.96 -9.46 -17.90
CA PRO A 91 -6.15 -9.48 -17.04
C PRO A 91 -5.80 -9.22 -15.57
N PHE A 92 -4.70 -9.81 -15.07
CA PHE A 92 -4.23 -9.59 -13.70
C PHE A 92 -3.69 -8.17 -13.51
N LEU A 93 -2.98 -7.63 -14.50
CA LEU A 93 -2.52 -6.24 -14.50
C LEU A 93 -3.70 -5.26 -14.41
N ILE A 94 -4.72 -5.43 -15.26
CA ILE A 94 -5.93 -4.61 -15.27
C ILE A 94 -6.63 -4.68 -13.91
N TYR A 95 -6.76 -5.88 -13.36
CA TYR A 95 -7.36 -6.10 -12.04
C TYR A 95 -6.61 -5.36 -10.92
N ARG A 96 -5.26 -5.41 -10.91
CA ARG A 96 -4.46 -4.67 -9.93
C ARG A 96 -4.55 -3.16 -10.11
N ILE A 97 -4.55 -2.67 -11.35
CA ILE A 97 -4.76 -1.24 -11.65
C ILE A 97 -6.13 -0.77 -11.17
N TYR A 98 -7.17 -1.58 -11.37
CA TYR A 98 -8.51 -1.30 -10.86
C TYR A 98 -8.51 -1.07 -9.34
N PHE A 99 -7.83 -1.91 -8.57
CA PHE A 99 -7.73 -1.70 -7.12
C PHE A 99 -6.92 -0.46 -6.75
N ILE A 100 -5.80 -0.18 -7.41
CA ILE A 100 -5.02 1.04 -7.16
C ILE A 100 -5.92 2.27 -7.31
N LYS A 101 -6.74 2.32 -8.36
CA LYS A 101 -7.62 3.45 -8.66
C LYS A 101 -8.87 3.53 -7.78
N SER A 102 -9.25 2.42 -7.15
CA SER A 102 -10.56 2.30 -6.49
C SER A 102 -10.48 2.20 -4.97
N LEU A 103 -9.30 2.08 -4.37
CA LEU A 103 -9.12 1.99 -2.93
C LEU A 103 -8.40 3.25 -2.41
N SER A 104 -8.98 3.92 -1.42
CA SER A 104 -8.35 5.09 -0.78
C SER A 104 -7.39 4.67 0.34
N SER A 105 -6.61 5.64 0.81
CA SER A 105 -6.00 5.60 2.14
C SER A 105 -7.06 5.52 3.24
N PHE A 106 -6.66 5.06 4.43
CA PHE A 106 -7.51 5.14 5.62
C PHE A 106 -7.30 6.49 6.28
N CYS A 107 -8.36 7.24 6.52
CA CYS A 107 -8.28 8.56 7.11
C CYS A 107 -8.94 8.56 8.49
N LEU A 108 -8.17 8.83 9.52
CA LEU A 108 -8.66 9.02 10.88
C LEU A 108 -8.90 10.51 11.08
N ASN A 109 -10.09 10.88 11.54
CA ASN A 109 -10.42 12.26 11.90
C ASN A 109 -10.75 12.34 13.39
N ARG A 110 -9.91 13.06 14.14
CA ARG A 110 -10.09 13.21 15.59
C ARG A 110 -11.23 14.14 15.96
N SER A 111 -11.61 15.08 15.10
CA SER A 111 -12.73 16.00 15.38
C SER A 111 -14.07 15.26 15.36
N THR A 112 -14.24 14.33 14.41
CA THR A 112 -15.45 13.51 14.27
C THR A 112 -15.37 12.18 15.02
N GLN A 113 -14.20 11.82 15.55
CA GLN A 113 -13.89 10.53 16.18
C GLN A 113 -14.25 9.34 15.26
N LYS A 114 -13.89 9.45 13.97
CA LYS A 114 -14.24 8.45 12.95
C LYS A 114 -13.04 8.07 12.09
N ILE A 115 -13.09 6.85 11.57
CA ILE A 115 -12.18 6.32 10.55
C ILE A 115 -12.96 6.23 9.24
N TYR A 116 -12.42 6.78 8.17
CA TYR A 116 -13.02 6.81 6.85
C TYR A 116 -12.17 6.04 5.85
N TYR A 117 -12.84 5.26 5.02
CA TYR A 117 -12.21 4.49 3.96
C TYR A 117 -13.15 4.35 2.77
N GLN A 118 -12.69 4.72 1.58
CA GLN A 118 -13.41 4.51 0.35
C GLN A 118 -12.95 3.17 -0.28
N ARG A 119 -13.86 2.19 -0.31
CA ARG A 119 -13.67 0.92 -1.01
C ARG A 119 -14.53 0.89 -2.26
N LEU A 120 -13.90 1.03 -3.42
CA LEU A 120 -14.60 1.19 -4.69
C LEU A 120 -15.51 2.42 -4.63
N SER A 121 -16.81 2.26 -4.90
CA SER A 121 -17.82 3.31 -4.76
C SER A 121 -18.44 3.40 -3.35
N LYS A 122 -18.07 2.53 -2.41
CA LYS A 122 -18.66 2.50 -1.07
C LYS A 122 -17.78 3.19 -0.05
N LEU A 123 -18.35 4.16 0.66
CA LEU A 123 -17.74 4.78 1.83
C LEU A 123 -17.99 3.89 3.06
N ILE A 124 -16.91 3.47 3.70
CA ILE A 124 -16.91 2.72 4.95
C ILE A 124 -16.48 3.68 6.06
N ILE A 125 -17.28 3.73 7.13
CA ILE A 125 -17.05 4.61 8.28
C ILE A 125 -17.07 3.76 9.54
N PHE A 126 -16.01 3.87 10.35
CA PHE A 126 -15.97 3.29 11.69
C PHE A 126 -16.01 4.40 12.74
N ASP A 127 -16.79 4.19 13.79
CA ASP A 127 -16.72 5.01 15.01
C ASP A 127 -15.50 4.58 15.81
N TRP A 128 -14.60 5.53 16.11
CA TRP A 128 -13.39 5.27 16.87
C TRP A 128 -13.70 4.66 18.24
N ASN A 129 -14.70 5.19 18.95
CA ASN A 129 -15.04 4.74 20.30
C ASN A 129 -15.55 3.30 20.33
N ASN A 130 -16.10 2.82 19.21
CA ASN A 130 -16.57 1.44 19.04
C ASN A 130 -15.59 0.56 18.23
N THR A 131 -14.38 1.03 17.96
CA THR A 131 -13.36 0.28 17.23
C THR A 131 -12.46 -0.49 18.19
N GLY A 132 -12.18 -1.76 17.89
CA GLY A 132 -11.18 -2.56 18.58
C GLY A 132 -9.97 -2.83 17.69
N GLY A 133 -8.80 -2.99 18.30
CA GLY A 133 -7.56 -3.34 17.63
C GLY A 133 -7.13 -4.78 17.92
N GLY A 134 -6.41 -5.38 16.99
CA GLY A 134 -5.92 -6.76 17.13
C GLY A 134 -4.65 -7.00 16.33
N VAL A 135 -3.94 -8.06 16.70
CA VAL A 135 -2.79 -8.57 15.99
C VAL A 135 -3.28 -9.47 14.86
N PHE A 136 -3.06 -9.02 13.63
CA PHE A 136 -3.32 -9.79 12.42
C PHE A 136 -2.06 -10.55 12.01
N LYS A 137 -2.20 -11.88 11.86
CA LYS A 137 -1.13 -12.76 11.39
C LYS A 137 -1.48 -13.31 10.01
N ARG A 138 -0.57 -13.08 9.06
CA ARG A 138 -0.65 -13.58 7.69
C ARG A 138 0.57 -14.42 7.38
N THR A 139 0.36 -15.68 7.01
CA THR A 139 1.45 -16.56 6.56
C THR A 139 1.27 -16.79 5.08
N GLU A 140 2.28 -16.40 4.29
CA GLU A 140 2.26 -16.46 2.83
C GLU A 140 3.44 -17.28 2.32
N TYR A 141 3.20 -18.07 1.29
CA TYR A 141 4.24 -18.83 0.61
C TYR A 141 4.93 -17.93 -0.42
N GLY A 142 6.22 -17.67 -0.21
CA GLY A 142 7.05 -16.83 -1.08
C GLY A 142 7.74 -17.58 -2.23
N GLY A 143 7.28 -18.80 -2.56
CA GLY A 143 7.88 -19.64 -3.61
C GLY A 143 8.99 -20.57 -3.09
N SER A 144 9.80 -20.16 -2.12
CA SER A 144 10.85 -21.00 -1.51
C SER A 144 10.59 -21.33 -0.04
N SER A 145 9.83 -20.50 0.67
CA SER A 145 9.53 -20.67 2.10
C SER A 145 8.22 -19.99 2.48
N PHE A 146 7.70 -20.32 3.67
CA PHE A 146 6.61 -19.58 4.29
C PHE A 146 7.18 -18.39 5.06
N SER A 147 6.68 -17.19 4.75
CA SER A 147 6.95 -15.98 5.52
C SER A 147 5.71 -15.63 6.33
N THR A 148 5.90 -15.23 7.58
CA THR A 148 4.81 -14.74 8.43
C THR A 148 4.96 -13.24 8.59
N SER A 149 3.89 -12.53 8.31
CA SER A 149 3.77 -11.08 8.46
C SER A 149 2.77 -10.74 9.56
N TYR A 150 3.11 -9.73 10.35
CA TYR A 150 2.29 -9.20 11.44
C TYR A 150 1.81 -7.80 11.10
N ALA A 151 0.55 -7.52 11.40
CA ALA A 151 -0.10 -6.25 11.12
C ALA A 151 -1.08 -5.88 12.23
N LEU A 152 -1.42 -4.60 12.31
CA LEU A 152 -2.52 -4.11 13.11
C LEU A 152 -3.81 -4.27 12.32
N ALA A 153 -4.74 -5.08 12.81
CA ALA A 153 -6.13 -5.08 12.37
C ALA A 153 -6.96 -4.20 13.29
N PHE A 154 -7.92 -3.48 12.74
CA PHE A 154 -8.92 -2.75 13.50
C PHE A 154 -10.29 -2.87 12.84
N ALA A 155 -11.32 -3.08 13.66
CA ALA A 155 -12.70 -3.32 13.22
C ALA A 155 -13.69 -2.69 14.20
N PRO A 156 -14.88 -2.29 13.73
CA PRO A 156 -15.97 -1.90 14.63
C PRO A 156 -16.51 -3.14 15.34
N ARG A 157 -16.96 -2.98 16.59
CA ARG A 157 -17.75 -4.03 17.25
C ARG A 157 -19.13 -4.10 16.62
N ARG A 158 -19.64 -5.32 16.43
CA ARG A 158 -21.01 -5.57 16.00
C ARG A 158 -21.99 -5.35 17.17
N GLU A 159 -23.28 -5.47 16.90
CA GLU A 159 -24.35 -5.34 17.90
C GLU A 159 -24.19 -6.34 19.06
N ASP A 160 -23.58 -7.50 18.80
CA ASP A 160 -23.25 -8.51 19.82
C ASP A 160 -21.98 -8.18 20.63
N GLY A 161 -21.34 -7.03 20.37
CA GLY A 161 -20.12 -6.58 21.03
C GLY A 161 -18.83 -7.26 20.52
N THR A 162 -18.93 -8.20 19.58
CA THR A 162 -17.79 -8.97 19.08
C THR A 162 -17.09 -8.29 17.91
N LEU A 163 -15.82 -8.64 17.70
CA LEU A 163 -14.97 -8.15 16.60
C LEU A 163 -14.76 -9.27 15.58
N HIS A 164 -15.00 -8.97 14.30
CA HIS A 164 -14.88 -9.93 13.22
C HIS A 164 -13.81 -9.53 12.21
N GLN A 165 -12.98 -10.50 11.82
CA GLN A 165 -11.92 -10.29 10.84
C GLN A 165 -12.45 -9.90 9.44
N LYS A 166 -13.65 -10.33 9.05
CA LYS A 166 -14.25 -9.95 7.76
C LYS A 166 -14.54 -8.46 7.63
N ASP A 167 -14.72 -7.77 8.76
CA ASP A 167 -15.06 -6.36 8.83
C ASP A 167 -13.82 -5.50 9.11
N CYS A 168 -12.64 -6.12 9.26
CA CYS A 168 -11.43 -5.41 9.66
C CYS A 168 -10.75 -4.70 8.50
N LEU A 169 -10.19 -3.54 8.83
CA LEU A 169 -9.12 -2.92 8.06
C LEU A 169 -7.80 -3.30 8.73
N TRP A 170 -6.71 -3.28 7.98
CA TRP A 170 -5.40 -3.61 8.54
C TRP A 170 -4.30 -2.78 7.91
N ILE A 171 -3.25 -2.52 8.70
CA ILE A 171 -2.02 -1.84 8.31
C ILE A 171 -0.82 -2.63 8.83
N ASP A 172 0.27 -2.64 8.09
CA ASP A 172 1.49 -3.34 8.49
C ASP A 172 2.02 -2.85 9.85
N SER A 173 2.59 -3.74 10.66
CA SER A 173 3.29 -3.33 11.88
C SER A 173 4.58 -2.57 11.55
N ASN A 174 5.22 -1.94 12.54
CA ASN A 174 6.51 -1.28 12.33
C ASN A 174 7.60 -2.23 11.82
N GLU A 175 7.58 -3.48 12.28
CA GLU A 175 8.44 -4.57 11.81
C GLU A 175 7.58 -5.79 11.46
N PRO A 176 7.09 -5.91 10.20
CA PRO A 176 6.12 -6.94 9.83
C PRO A 176 6.66 -8.36 9.94
N THR A 177 7.98 -8.55 9.84
CA THR A 177 8.62 -9.86 9.92
C THR A 177 8.95 -10.29 11.34
N GLU A 178 8.91 -9.38 12.31
CA GLU A 178 9.24 -9.71 13.68
C GLU A 178 8.02 -10.26 14.42
N PRO A 179 8.14 -11.45 15.04
CA PRO A 179 7.06 -12.01 15.84
C PRO A 179 6.90 -11.22 17.13
N GLY A 180 5.69 -10.72 17.38
CA GLY A 180 5.38 -10.09 18.65
C GLY A 180 4.22 -9.10 18.57
N VAL A 181 3.63 -8.82 19.73
CA VAL A 181 2.56 -7.84 19.87
C VAL A 181 3.12 -6.41 19.89
N ARG A 182 4.39 -6.24 20.25
CA ARG A 182 5.04 -4.94 20.47
C ARG A 182 4.88 -3.98 19.28
N HIS A 183 5.34 -4.36 18.09
CA HIS A 183 5.31 -3.48 16.92
C HIS A 183 3.90 -3.18 16.40
N VAL A 184 2.93 -4.03 16.74
CA VAL A 184 1.51 -3.79 16.46
C VAL A 184 0.94 -2.82 17.49
N ALA A 185 1.28 -3.00 18.76
CA ALA A 185 0.85 -2.13 19.86
C ALA A 185 1.41 -0.71 19.71
N GLU A 186 2.68 -0.57 19.31
CA GLU A 186 3.31 0.73 19.01
C GLU A 186 2.49 1.56 18.01
N VAL A 187 2.02 0.92 16.93
CA VAL A 187 1.19 1.55 15.91
C VAL A 187 -0.20 1.86 16.46
N TRP A 188 -0.83 0.93 17.20
CA TRP A 188 -2.12 1.17 17.83
C TRP A 188 -2.10 2.37 18.79
N GLU A 189 -1.08 2.45 19.66
CA GLU A 189 -0.90 3.57 20.58
C GLU A 189 -0.67 4.88 19.84
N TYR A 190 0.03 4.86 18.70
CA TYR A 190 0.18 6.05 17.87
C TYR A 190 -1.17 6.56 17.37
N LEU A 191 -2.03 5.68 16.87
CA LEU A 191 -3.39 6.04 16.43
C LEU A 191 -4.24 6.54 17.61
N ARG A 192 -4.18 5.87 18.75
CA ARG A 192 -4.92 6.26 19.96
C ARG A 192 -4.48 7.64 20.47
N HIS A 193 -3.17 7.87 20.60
CA HIS A 193 -2.63 9.16 21.01
C HIS A 193 -3.03 10.28 20.04
N PHE A 194 -3.04 10.01 18.73
CA PHE A 194 -3.52 10.98 17.74
C PHE A 194 -5.00 11.32 17.94
N MET A 195 -5.84 10.31 18.12
CA MET A 195 -7.29 10.49 18.27
C MET A 195 -7.63 11.23 19.58
N ASP A 196 -6.90 10.96 20.66
CA ASP A 196 -7.14 11.55 21.98
C ASP A 196 -6.52 12.96 22.11
N HIS A 197 -5.31 13.16 21.61
CA HIS A 197 -4.50 14.35 21.92
C HIS A 197 -4.12 15.19 20.70
N GLY A 198 -4.29 14.67 19.48
CA GLY A 198 -3.83 15.32 18.26
C GLY A 198 -2.31 15.16 18.04
N PRO A 199 -1.75 15.84 17.02
CA PRO A 199 -0.37 15.64 16.60
C PRO A 199 0.68 16.21 17.57
N ASP A 200 0.32 17.19 18.40
CA ASP A 200 1.28 17.94 19.23
C ASP A 200 2.00 17.07 20.26
N LYS A 201 1.41 15.93 20.66
CA LYS A 201 1.98 14.98 21.62
C LYS A 201 2.47 13.68 20.97
N LEU A 202 2.51 13.61 19.64
CA LEU A 202 2.99 12.43 18.94
C LEU A 202 4.51 12.47 18.75
N PRO A 203 5.20 11.33 18.91
CA PRO A 203 6.58 11.24 18.47
C PRO A 203 6.65 11.40 16.95
N PRO A 204 7.77 11.90 16.40
CA PRO A 204 7.95 11.95 14.96
C PRO A 204 7.91 10.53 14.36
N PRO A 205 7.38 10.37 13.14
CA PRO A 205 7.41 9.10 12.43
C PRO A 205 8.85 8.60 12.24
N SER A 206 9.04 7.28 12.32
CA SER A 206 10.32 6.64 12.03
C SER A 206 10.72 6.84 10.57
N GLU A 207 12.02 6.76 10.30
CA GLU A 207 12.54 6.89 8.94
C GLU A 207 11.87 5.87 7.98
N PRO A 208 11.45 6.30 6.78
CA PRO A 208 10.89 5.40 5.79
C PRO A 208 11.91 4.33 5.39
N ASN A 209 11.47 3.07 5.37
CA ASN A 209 12.30 1.98 4.87
C ASN A 209 12.62 2.17 3.38
N TRP A 210 13.92 2.20 3.06
CA TRP A 210 14.44 2.36 1.70
C TRP A 210 13.77 1.43 0.69
N TRP A 211 13.66 0.16 1.03
CA TRP A 211 13.13 -0.89 0.14
C TRP A 211 11.66 -0.69 -0.19
N HIS A 212 10.93 -0.01 0.68
CA HIS A 212 9.50 0.20 0.50
C HIS A 212 9.17 1.45 -0.31
N LYS A 213 10.15 2.33 -0.58
CA LYS A 213 9.91 3.56 -1.36
C LYS A 213 9.24 3.27 -2.71
N PRO A 214 9.68 2.28 -3.52
CA PRO A 214 9.00 1.95 -4.77
C PRO A 214 7.63 1.30 -4.56
N LEU A 215 7.35 0.68 -3.43
CA LEU A 215 6.04 0.08 -3.14
C LEU A 215 5.03 1.15 -2.73
N HIS A 216 5.51 2.14 -1.97
CA HIS A 216 4.73 3.22 -1.41
C HIS A 216 4.42 4.31 -2.42
N ALA A 217 5.31 4.52 -3.39
CA ALA A 217 5.06 5.34 -4.56
C ALA A 217 4.36 4.52 -5.65
N ILE A 218 3.24 5.03 -6.17
CA ILE A 218 2.51 4.41 -7.29
C ILE A 218 3.47 4.17 -8.45
N CYS A 219 4.16 5.22 -8.87
CA CYS A 219 5.28 5.16 -9.80
C CYS A 219 6.36 6.14 -9.33
N LEU A 220 7.62 5.83 -9.65
CA LEU A 220 8.73 6.76 -9.54
C LEU A 220 8.85 7.50 -10.87
N THR A 221 9.11 8.80 -10.82
CA THR A 221 9.52 9.53 -12.02
C THR A 221 10.85 8.98 -12.55
N PRO A 222 11.20 9.20 -13.83
CA PRO A 222 12.48 8.73 -14.36
C PRO A 222 13.69 9.22 -13.55
N ALA A 223 13.65 10.47 -13.06
CA ALA A 223 14.70 11.02 -12.21
C ALA A 223 14.77 10.35 -10.82
N GLU A 224 13.62 10.09 -10.20
CA GLU A 224 13.56 9.35 -8.93
C GLU A 224 13.98 7.89 -9.09
N ALA A 225 13.57 7.24 -10.17
CA ALA A 225 13.97 5.87 -10.49
C ALA A 225 15.49 5.78 -10.71
N TRP A 226 16.08 6.73 -11.44
CA TRP A 226 17.53 6.82 -11.61
C TRP A 226 18.24 6.91 -10.27
N ARG A 227 17.83 7.84 -9.40
CA ARG A 227 18.46 8.03 -8.07
C ARG A 227 18.29 6.79 -7.19
N HIS A 228 17.08 6.24 -7.16
CA HIS A 228 16.75 5.12 -6.29
C HIS A 228 17.51 3.84 -6.70
N TYR A 229 17.51 3.49 -7.99
CA TYR A 229 18.13 2.27 -8.47
C TYR A 229 19.62 2.38 -8.78
N ALA A 230 20.18 3.61 -8.85
CA ALA A 230 21.59 3.82 -9.11
C ALA A 230 22.47 2.98 -8.16
N PRO A 231 23.53 2.32 -8.69
CA PRO A 231 24.39 1.46 -7.88
C PRO A 231 25.37 2.25 -7.00
N TRP A 232 25.49 3.57 -7.19
CA TRP A 232 26.23 4.47 -6.32
C TRP A 232 25.31 5.20 -5.35
N ARG A 233 25.92 5.86 -4.37
CA ARG A 233 25.21 6.67 -3.37
C ARG A 233 24.67 7.94 -3.99
N THR A 234 23.47 8.29 -3.57
CA THR A 234 22.76 9.49 -4.02
C THR A 234 22.39 10.42 -2.87
N GLY A 235 22.55 9.95 -1.62
CA GLY A 235 22.25 10.72 -0.41
C GLY A 235 20.76 10.75 -0.08
N GLU A 236 19.95 9.87 -0.67
CA GLU A 236 18.53 9.79 -0.37
C GLU A 236 18.29 9.24 1.06
N PRO A 237 17.20 9.68 1.74
CA PRO A 237 16.89 9.21 3.09
C PRO A 237 16.75 7.69 3.16
N GLY A 238 17.33 7.08 4.18
CA GLY A 238 17.30 5.63 4.36
C GLY A 238 18.20 4.83 3.41
N GLU A 239 18.93 5.45 2.46
CA GLU A 239 19.76 4.74 1.46
C GLU A 239 20.79 3.78 2.09
N MET A 240 21.31 4.13 3.27
CA MET A 240 22.25 3.29 4.03
C MET A 240 21.62 2.01 4.57
N GLN A 241 20.30 1.97 4.73
CA GLN A 241 19.56 0.78 5.17
C GLN A 241 19.54 -0.29 4.06
N GLY A 242 19.31 0.12 2.81
CA GLY A 242 19.07 -0.80 1.69
C GLY A 242 20.19 -0.95 0.66
N LYS A 243 21.14 -0.01 0.58
CA LYS A 243 22.34 -0.17 -0.24
C LYS A 243 23.53 -0.42 0.69
N LYS A 244 23.73 -1.60 1.27
CA LYS A 244 24.98 -1.85 2.01
C LYS A 244 26.16 -1.93 1.04
N ASN A 245 27.39 -1.62 1.47
CA ASN A 245 28.55 -1.59 0.56
C ASN A 245 28.78 -2.93 -0.15
N TRP A 246 28.54 -4.05 0.54
CA TRP A 246 28.62 -5.38 -0.05
C TRP A 246 27.51 -5.67 -1.08
N GLN A 247 26.41 -4.92 -1.07
CA GLN A 247 25.29 -5.09 -2.00
C GLN A 247 25.46 -4.32 -3.31
N LEU A 248 26.40 -3.37 -3.39
CA LEU A 248 26.58 -2.51 -4.57
C LEU A 248 26.77 -3.29 -5.88
N PRO A 249 27.50 -4.43 -5.92
CA PRO A 249 27.58 -5.25 -7.12
C PRO A 249 26.22 -5.78 -7.59
N PHE A 250 25.34 -6.20 -6.67
CA PHE A 250 23.98 -6.63 -7.02
C PHE A 250 23.15 -5.48 -7.59
N TRP A 251 23.27 -4.28 -7.00
CA TRP A 251 22.61 -3.09 -7.54
C TRP A 251 23.12 -2.75 -8.94
N ALA A 252 24.41 -2.92 -9.22
CA ALA A 252 24.97 -2.63 -10.55
C ALA A 252 24.39 -3.57 -11.63
N VAL A 253 24.27 -4.87 -11.32
CA VAL A 253 23.67 -5.86 -12.22
C VAL A 253 22.17 -5.61 -12.41
N LEU A 254 21.45 -5.30 -11.33
CA LEU A 254 20.00 -5.09 -11.36
C LEU A 254 19.59 -3.70 -11.86
N PHE A 255 20.52 -2.75 -11.98
CA PHE A 255 20.22 -1.36 -12.31
C PHE A 255 19.54 -1.20 -13.68
N PRO A 256 20.08 -1.73 -14.80
CA PRO A 256 19.43 -1.59 -16.11
C PRO A 256 18.03 -2.19 -16.11
N TYR A 257 17.87 -3.34 -15.45
CA TYR A 257 16.61 -4.04 -15.32
C TYR A 257 15.57 -3.22 -14.54
N ASN A 258 15.90 -2.83 -13.31
CA ASN A 258 14.99 -2.09 -12.44
C ASN A 258 14.64 -0.70 -13.01
N LEU A 259 15.63 -0.01 -13.59
CA LEU A 259 15.41 1.30 -14.21
C LEU A 259 14.48 1.18 -15.43
N THR A 260 14.71 0.21 -16.32
CA THR A 260 13.88 0.00 -17.51
C THR A 260 12.44 -0.30 -17.11
N LEU A 261 12.23 -1.22 -16.17
CA LEU A 261 10.89 -1.54 -15.67
C LEU A 261 10.22 -0.35 -15.00
N ALA A 262 10.95 0.44 -14.20
CA ALA A 262 10.40 1.62 -13.56
C ALA A 262 9.97 2.68 -14.58
N ILE A 263 10.73 2.88 -15.66
CA ILE A 263 10.39 3.79 -16.75
C ILE A 263 9.17 3.28 -17.53
N CYS A 264 9.12 1.99 -17.88
CA CYS A 264 7.97 1.40 -18.56
C CYS A 264 6.70 1.52 -17.71
N TRP A 265 6.79 1.22 -16.42
CA TRP A 265 5.69 1.37 -15.48
C TRP A 265 5.26 2.83 -15.34
N TYR A 266 6.20 3.78 -15.26
CA TYR A 266 5.90 5.21 -15.26
C TYR A 266 5.12 5.63 -16.52
N GLY A 267 5.55 5.15 -17.69
CA GLY A 267 4.85 5.37 -18.97
C GLY A 267 3.40 4.87 -18.93
N LEU A 268 3.18 3.64 -18.44
CA LEU A 268 1.82 3.09 -18.26
C LEU A 268 0.99 3.90 -17.27
N CYS A 269 1.58 4.31 -16.13
CA CYS A 269 0.88 5.16 -15.16
C CYS A 269 0.44 6.48 -15.76
N ARG A 270 1.28 7.09 -16.60
CA ARG A 270 0.93 8.32 -17.32
C ARG A 270 -0.17 8.08 -18.35
N LEU A 271 -0.04 7.03 -19.16
CA LEU A 271 -0.99 6.72 -20.24
C LEU A 271 -2.40 6.41 -19.71
N PHE A 272 -2.49 5.60 -18.64
CA PHE A 272 -3.79 5.16 -18.08
C PHE A 272 -4.26 5.98 -16.88
N ASN A 273 -3.57 7.08 -16.59
CA ASN A 273 -3.80 7.94 -15.42
C ASN A 273 -3.96 7.11 -14.13
N ILE A 274 -2.98 6.26 -13.86
CA ILE A 274 -2.96 5.38 -12.69
C ILE A 274 -2.56 6.23 -11.49
N ARG A 275 -3.53 6.51 -10.63
CA ARG A 275 -3.37 7.25 -9.38
C ARG A 275 -4.18 6.56 -8.29
N ALA A 276 -3.74 6.69 -7.04
CA ALA A 276 -4.48 6.19 -5.90
C ALA A 276 -5.78 6.97 -5.78
N ALA A 277 -6.84 6.32 -5.33
CA ALA A 277 -8.08 7.03 -5.05
C ALA A 277 -7.82 8.13 -4.01
N ALA A 278 -8.38 9.31 -4.23
CA ALA A 278 -8.31 10.38 -3.25
C ALA A 278 -8.96 9.91 -1.93
N PRO A 279 -8.48 10.41 -0.77
CA PRO A 279 -9.17 10.16 0.49
C PRO A 279 -10.61 10.71 0.42
N PRO A 280 -11.58 10.05 1.08
CA PRO A 280 -12.97 10.48 1.01
C PRO A 280 -13.15 11.88 1.60
N GLN A 281 -13.87 12.77 0.89
CA GLN A 281 -14.06 14.17 1.29
C GLN A 281 -14.68 14.30 2.69
N ALA A 282 -15.61 13.41 3.04
CA ALA A 282 -16.24 13.33 4.36
C ALA A 282 -15.24 13.15 5.52
N ALA A 283 -14.01 12.73 5.24
CA ALA A 283 -12.96 12.61 6.25
C ALA A 283 -12.33 13.95 6.64
N PHE A 284 -12.47 14.99 5.81
CA PHE A 284 -11.93 16.33 6.06
C PHE A 284 -12.98 17.31 6.59
N GLU A 285 -14.25 16.91 6.61
CA GLU A 285 -15.33 17.69 7.20
C GLU A 285 -15.15 17.74 8.73
N GLU A 286 -15.29 18.93 9.31
CA GLU A 286 -15.30 19.11 10.75
C GLU A 286 -16.64 18.63 11.32
N ALA A 287 -16.63 18.11 12.56
CA ALA A 287 -17.87 17.77 13.24
C ALA A 287 -18.81 19.00 13.26
N PRO A 288 -20.12 18.83 13.02
CA PRO A 288 -21.04 19.94 13.09
C PRO A 288 -20.91 20.58 14.47
N VAL A 289 -20.58 21.86 14.50
CA VAL A 289 -20.49 22.65 15.73
C VAL A 289 -21.88 22.61 16.37
N ILE A 290 -22.06 21.76 17.38
CA ILE A 290 -23.22 21.84 18.26
C ILE A 290 -23.07 23.16 19.01
N GLN A 291 -23.68 24.23 18.49
CA GLN A 291 -23.77 25.49 19.23
C GLN A 291 -24.56 25.19 20.51
N PRO A 292 -23.94 25.22 21.70
CA PRO A 292 -24.67 25.06 22.93
C PRO A 292 -25.42 26.38 23.16
N GLY A 293 -26.74 26.35 22.99
CA GLY A 293 -27.62 27.42 23.46
C GLY A 293 -28.00 28.49 22.44
N LYS A 294 -28.85 28.13 21.49
CA LYS A 294 -29.97 29.02 21.13
C LYS A 294 -31.27 28.37 21.55
N ARG A 295 -31.50 28.40 22.87
CA ARG A 295 -32.84 28.26 23.46
C ARG A 295 -33.68 29.39 22.86
N LYS A 296 -34.54 29.07 21.87
CA LYS A 296 -35.56 30.02 21.42
C LYS A 296 -36.40 30.38 22.66
N ARG A 297 -36.26 31.61 23.13
CA ARG A 297 -37.08 32.17 24.21
C ARG A 297 -38.30 32.83 23.56
N LYS A 298 -39.47 32.27 23.89
CA LYS A 298 -40.85 32.66 23.57
C LYS A 298 -41.24 32.63 22.09
#